data_AF-A0A4Q6GME9-F1
#
_entry.id   AF-A0A4Q6GME9-F1
#
_cell.length_a   1.000
_cell.length_b   1.000
_cell.length_c   1.000
_cell.angle_alpha   90.00
_cell.angle_beta   90.00
_cell.angle_gamma   90.00
#
_symmetry.space_group_name_H-M   'P 1'
#
loop_
_entity.id
_entity.type
_entity.pdbx_description
1 polymer ?
#
loop_
_entity_poly.entity_id
_entity_poly.type
_entity_poly.pdbx_seq_one_letter_code
_entity_poly.pdbx_strand_id
1 'polypeptide(L)'
;MNTHLLALQLMAVQGCLGAFDTLYHHELTEALPQRETAGGELAIHATRATIYALLFIGLACWEWHGVFALVLLAIFAVEIVLTLWDFVVEDRTRLLPATERVAHTVLAINGGAFIMLLVLQFPAWFAQPSSLAWNPQGWLSVFVAVCGIGVGISGLRDALAAQRLRRAANQDEGVAPVSFDETKRTVLVTGATGFIGQKLVRALLRDGHEVIALSRQPKQAAWQFEGRVRCIESVEMLSPASRVDVVVNLAGARILGPRWSEARKTALRRSRVALTRQLVAW
;
A
#
# COMPACT_ATOMS: atom_id res chain seq x y z
N MET A 1 19.21 -31.58 -14.00
CA MET A 1 18.84 -30.69 -12.89
C MET A 1 17.34 -30.81 -12.68
N ASN A 2 16.87 -31.00 -11.43
CA ASN A 2 15.43 -31.10 -11.16
C ASN A 2 14.82 -29.70 -11.16
N THR A 3 14.27 -29.30 -12.32
CA THR A 3 13.65 -27.99 -12.57
C THR A 3 12.45 -27.75 -11.66
N HIS A 4 11.66 -28.79 -11.36
CA HIS A 4 10.52 -28.71 -10.45
C HIS A 4 10.94 -28.39 -9.00
N LEU A 5 11.97 -29.08 -8.50
CA LEU A 5 12.51 -28.80 -7.16
C LEU A 5 13.04 -27.36 -7.06
N LEU A 6 13.76 -26.90 -8.08
CA LEU A 6 14.32 -25.55 -8.10
C LEU A 6 13.21 -24.48 -8.19
N ALA A 7 12.14 -24.74 -8.95
CA ALA A 7 10.97 -23.88 -8.98
C ALA A 7 10.32 -23.77 -7.60
N LEU A 8 10.14 -24.87 -6.87
CA LEU A 8 9.59 -24.85 -5.50
C LEU A 8 10.50 -24.14 -4.50
N GLN A 9 11.82 -24.22 -4.67
CA GLN A 9 12.76 -23.45 -3.85
C GLN A 9 12.60 -21.95 -4.07
N LEU A 10 12.50 -21.50 -5.32
CA LEU A 10 12.23 -20.09 -5.64
C LEU A 10 10.85 -19.66 -5.13
N MET A 11 9.85 -20.55 -5.18
CA MET A 11 8.53 -20.28 -4.62
C MET A 11 8.54 -20.13 -3.10
N ALA A 12 9.33 -20.93 -2.39
CA ALA A 12 9.54 -20.78 -0.95
C ALA A 12 10.22 -19.45 -0.61
N VAL A 13 11.25 -19.06 -1.39
CA VAL A 13 11.86 -17.72 -1.28
C VAL A 13 10.84 -16.61 -1.55
N GLN A 14 10.00 -16.78 -2.57
CA GLN A 14 8.92 -15.84 -2.89
C GLN A 14 7.95 -15.69 -1.71
N GLY A 15 7.60 -16.80 -1.03
CA GLY A 15 6.75 -16.79 0.16
C GLY A 15 7.36 -15.98 1.31
N CYS A 16 8.66 -16.15 1.57
CA CYS A 16 9.37 -15.37 2.58
C CYS A 16 9.44 -13.88 2.23
N LEU A 17 9.78 -13.55 0.98
CA LEU A 17 9.87 -12.16 0.52
C LEU A 17 8.50 -11.48 0.56
N GLY A 18 7.43 -12.15 0.11
CA GLY A 18 6.08 -11.62 0.13
C GLY A 18 5.54 -11.43 1.54
N ALA A 19 5.88 -12.34 2.47
CA ALA A 19 5.56 -12.16 3.88
C ALA A 19 6.29 -10.97 4.50
N PHE A 20 7.58 -10.79 4.19
CA PHE A 20 8.34 -9.63 4.63
C PHE A 20 7.72 -8.33 4.12
N ASP A 21 7.42 -8.25 2.83
CA ASP A 21 6.82 -7.09 2.18
C ASP A 21 5.46 -6.72 2.82
N THR A 22 4.59 -7.72 2.99
CA THR A 22 3.27 -7.53 3.64
C THR A 22 3.42 -7.05 5.08
N LEU A 23 4.26 -7.69 5.90
CA LEU A 23 4.36 -7.39 7.32
C LEU A 23 5.12 -6.08 7.57
N TYR A 24 6.20 -5.83 6.84
CA TYR A 24 7.07 -4.68 7.07
C TYR A 24 6.59 -3.44 6.32
N HIS A 25 6.32 -3.57 5.02
CA HIS A 25 5.93 -2.43 4.19
C HIS A 25 4.45 -2.10 4.38
N HIS A 26 3.54 -3.05 4.14
CA HIS A 26 2.11 -2.76 4.16
C HIS A 26 1.56 -2.48 5.57
N GLU A 27 1.95 -3.28 6.56
CA GLU A 27 1.41 -3.18 7.92
C GLU A 27 2.16 -2.19 8.81
N LEU A 28 3.48 -2.32 8.93
CA LEU A 28 4.25 -1.57 9.92
C LEU A 28 4.59 -0.15 9.46
N THR A 29 5.16 -0.01 8.26
CA THR A 29 5.65 1.30 7.79
C THR A 29 4.54 2.14 7.16
N GLU A 30 3.77 1.58 6.24
CA GLU A 30 2.77 2.33 5.49
C GLU A 30 1.39 2.34 6.15
N ALA A 31 1.06 1.29 6.91
CA ALA A 31 -0.23 1.06 7.55
C ALA A 31 -1.40 1.24 6.56
N LEU A 32 -1.29 0.60 5.39
CA LEU A 32 -2.21 0.73 4.25
C LEU A 32 -3.69 0.59 4.63
N PRO A 33 -4.13 -0.40 5.45
CA PRO A 33 -5.53 -0.55 5.83
C PRO A 33 -6.15 0.65 6.56
N GLN A 34 -5.31 1.58 7.05
CA GLN A 34 -5.72 2.79 7.76
C GLN A 34 -5.68 4.05 6.89
N ARG A 35 -5.25 3.94 5.62
CA ARG A 35 -5.22 5.05 4.67
C ARG A 35 -6.52 5.10 3.88
N GLU A 36 -7.24 6.23 3.94
CA GLU A 36 -8.53 6.39 3.25
C GLU A 36 -8.42 6.16 1.73
N THR A 37 -7.29 6.53 1.13
CA THR A 37 -7.06 6.42 -0.32
C THR A 37 -6.58 5.04 -0.77
N ALA A 38 -6.29 4.11 0.16
CA ALA A 38 -5.72 2.80 -0.16
C ALA A 38 -6.75 1.75 -0.60
N GLY A 39 -8.04 2.09 -0.66
CA GLY A 39 -9.10 1.12 -0.97
C GLY A 39 -8.92 0.41 -2.32
N GLY A 40 -8.44 1.12 -3.35
CA GLY A 40 -8.15 0.53 -4.66
C GLY A 40 -6.93 -0.40 -4.64
N GLU A 41 -5.86 0.03 -4.00
CA GLU A 41 -4.61 -0.74 -3.81
C GLU A 41 -4.88 -2.05 -3.05
N LEU A 42 -5.59 -1.98 -1.93
CA LEU A 42 -5.98 -3.17 -1.14
C LEU A 42 -6.86 -4.16 -1.91
N ALA A 43 -7.71 -3.69 -2.83
CA ALA A 43 -8.52 -4.57 -3.66
C ALA A 43 -7.68 -5.33 -4.70
N ILE A 44 -6.66 -4.68 -5.27
CA ILE A 44 -5.70 -5.30 -6.18
C ILE A 44 -4.86 -6.33 -5.40
N HIS A 45 -4.33 -5.96 -4.25
CA HIS A 45 -3.57 -6.85 -3.36
C HIS A 45 -4.38 -8.09 -2.96
N ALA A 46 -5.65 -7.92 -2.58
CA ALA A 46 -6.54 -9.05 -2.25
C ALA A 46 -6.76 -9.99 -3.44
N THR A 47 -6.90 -9.44 -4.65
CA THR A 47 -7.07 -10.22 -5.88
C THR A 47 -5.80 -11.02 -6.20
N ARG A 48 -4.64 -10.37 -6.15
CA ARG A 48 -3.33 -11.00 -6.34
C ARG A 48 -3.08 -12.08 -5.28
N ALA A 49 -3.37 -11.80 -4.01
CA ALA A 49 -3.23 -12.76 -2.92
C ALA A 49 -4.10 -14.00 -3.11
N THR A 50 -5.30 -13.86 -3.67
CA THR A 50 -6.16 -15.02 -4.00
C THR A 50 -5.51 -15.91 -5.05
N ILE A 51 -4.96 -15.31 -6.11
CA ILE A 51 -4.23 -16.04 -7.16
C ILE A 51 -2.99 -16.72 -6.58
N TYR A 52 -2.18 -16.01 -5.80
CA TYR A 52 -1.00 -16.58 -5.17
C TYR A 52 -1.35 -17.70 -4.18
N ALA A 53 -2.39 -17.57 -3.37
CA ALA A 53 -2.81 -18.64 -2.47
C ALA A 53 -3.14 -19.93 -3.24
N LEU A 54 -3.87 -19.82 -4.36
CA LEU A 54 -4.16 -20.94 -5.26
C LEU A 54 -2.89 -21.53 -5.87
N LEU A 55 -1.97 -20.69 -6.35
CA LEU A 55 -0.71 -21.14 -6.93
C LEU A 55 0.19 -21.82 -5.91
N PHE A 56 0.39 -21.24 -4.72
CA PHE A 56 1.21 -21.81 -3.65
C PHE A 56 0.66 -23.16 -3.18
N ILE A 57 -0.64 -23.26 -2.91
CA ILE A 57 -1.24 -24.53 -2.49
C ILE A 57 -1.23 -25.54 -3.65
N GLY A 58 -1.59 -25.10 -4.86
CA GLY A 58 -1.72 -25.95 -6.03
C GLY A 58 -0.39 -26.48 -6.56
N LEU A 59 0.68 -25.71 -6.50
CA LEU A 59 2.01 -26.14 -6.95
C LEU A 59 2.80 -26.82 -5.83
N ALA A 60 2.43 -26.64 -4.56
CA ALA A 60 3.11 -27.29 -3.44
C ALA A 60 3.20 -28.81 -3.61
N CYS A 61 2.09 -29.46 -3.99
CA CYS A 61 2.00 -30.92 -4.03
C CYS A 61 1.63 -31.50 -5.40
N TRP A 62 1.22 -30.68 -6.37
CA TRP A 62 0.73 -31.17 -7.66
C TRP A 62 1.49 -30.60 -8.85
N GLU A 63 1.77 -31.47 -9.82
CA GLU A 63 2.14 -31.08 -11.17
C GLU A 63 0.88 -30.95 -12.03
N TRP A 64 0.85 -29.91 -12.86
CA TRP A 64 -0.31 -29.55 -13.66
C TRP A 64 -0.10 -30.06 -15.07
N HIS A 65 -0.64 -31.23 -15.39
CA HIS A 65 -0.43 -31.93 -16.66
C HIS A 65 -1.55 -31.67 -17.67
N GLY A 66 -1.23 -31.79 -18.96
CA GLY A 66 -2.17 -31.61 -20.07
C GLY A 66 -2.84 -30.23 -20.06
N VAL A 67 -4.17 -30.18 -20.10
CA VAL A 67 -4.94 -28.92 -20.10
C VAL A 67 -4.70 -28.08 -18.84
N PHE A 68 -4.39 -28.71 -17.69
CA PHE A 68 -4.08 -27.96 -16.47
C PHE A 68 -2.78 -27.15 -16.62
N ALA A 69 -1.80 -27.61 -17.43
CA ALA A 69 -0.60 -26.82 -17.73
C ALA A 69 -0.94 -25.49 -18.45
N LEU A 70 -1.93 -25.50 -19.35
CA LEU A 70 -2.41 -24.30 -20.04
C LEU A 70 -3.16 -23.36 -19.09
N VAL A 71 -3.99 -23.91 -18.20
CA VAL A 71 -4.67 -23.14 -17.15
C VAL A 71 -3.64 -22.43 -16.27
N LEU A 72 -2.59 -23.15 -15.86
CA LEU A 72 -1.51 -22.58 -15.06
C LEU A 72 -0.82 -21.42 -15.77
N LEU A 73 -0.49 -21.57 -17.06
CA LEU A 73 0.11 -20.50 -17.87
C LEU A 73 -0.82 -19.28 -17.98
N ALA A 74 -2.11 -19.49 -18.17
CA ALA A 74 -3.10 -18.42 -18.23
C ALA A 74 -3.21 -17.67 -16.89
N ILE A 75 -3.18 -18.39 -15.76
CA ILE A 75 -3.18 -17.79 -14.42
C ILE A 75 -1.94 -16.88 -14.24
N PHE A 76 -0.76 -17.34 -14.64
CA PHE A 76 0.45 -16.49 -14.58
C PHE A 76 0.38 -15.29 -15.51
N ALA A 77 -0.18 -15.43 -16.71
CA ALA A 77 -0.36 -14.28 -17.61
C ALA A 77 -1.24 -13.19 -16.97
N VAL A 78 -2.34 -13.59 -16.32
CA VAL A 78 -3.21 -12.68 -15.56
C VAL A 78 -2.45 -12.07 -14.38
N GLU A 79 -1.69 -12.87 -13.64
CA GLU A 79 -0.89 -12.41 -12.50
C GLU A 79 0.15 -11.35 -12.90
N ILE A 80 0.86 -11.57 -14.01
CA ILE A 80 1.83 -10.60 -14.55
C ILE A 80 1.14 -9.27 -14.90
N VAL A 81 -0.02 -9.32 -15.55
CA VAL A 81 -0.80 -8.11 -15.87
C VAL A 81 -1.24 -7.38 -14.60
N LEU A 82 -1.72 -8.11 -13.59
CA LEU A 82 -2.11 -7.54 -12.30
C LEU A 82 -0.92 -6.91 -11.58
N THR A 83 0.26 -7.54 -11.60
CA THR A 83 1.48 -7.02 -10.99
C THR A 83 1.98 -5.76 -11.69
N LEU A 84 1.92 -5.70 -13.02
CA LEU A 84 2.23 -4.47 -13.77
C LEU A 84 1.22 -3.36 -13.49
N TRP A 85 -0.06 -3.72 -13.39
CA TRP A 85 -1.12 -2.77 -13.04
C TRP A 85 -0.93 -2.21 -11.63
N ASP A 86 -0.52 -3.06 -10.68
CA ASP A 86 -0.24 -2.68 -9.29
C ASP A 86 0.85 -1.59 -9.23
N PHE A 87 1.96 -1.76 -9.94
CA PHE A 87 3.02 -0.74 -10.03
C PHE A 87 2.49 0.61 -10.51
N VAL A 88 1.62 0.60 -11.53
CA VAL A 88 1.03 1.84 -12.06
C VAL A 88 0.10 2.48 -11.04
N VAL A 89 -0.65 1.69 -10.28
CA VAL A 89 -1.55 2.20 -9.24
C VAL A 89 -0.75 2.77 -8.07
N GLU A 90 0.25 2.05 -7.56
CA GLU A 90 1.09 2.49 -6.44
C GLU A 90 1.81 3.81 -6.74
N ASP A 91 2.42 3.94 -7.92
CA ASP A 91 3.10 5.17 -8.33
C ASP A 91 2.14 6.37 -8.47
N ARG A 92 0.86 6.09 -8.73
CA ARG A 92 -0.20 7.12 -8.79
C ARG A 92 -0.80 7.44 -7.44
N THR A 93 -0.75 6.54 -6.45
CA THR A 93 -1.38 6.72 -5.13
C THR A 93 -0.43 7.27 -4.08
N ARG A 94 0.89 7.00 -4.18
CA ARG A 94 1.88 7.50 -3.23
C ARG A 94 3.30 7.50 -3.78
N LEU A 95 4.19 8.23 -3.10
CA LEU A 95 5.63 8.11 -3.29
C LEU A 95 6.16 6.87 -2.57
N LEU A 96 6.62 5.89 -3.33
CA LEU A 96 7.20 4.65 -2.78
C LEU A 96 8.57 4.91 -2.11
N PRO A 97 8.77 4.44 -0.86
CA PRO A 97 10.08 4.38 -0.23
C PRO A 97 11.10 3.63 -1.10
N ALA A 98 12.38 3.99 -0.98
CA ALA A 98 13.44 3.31 -1.72
C ALA A 98 13.54 1.82 -1.36
N THR A 99 13.31 1.47 -0.08
CA THR A 99 13.35 0.09 0.40
C THR A 99 12.22 -0.77 -0.16
N GLU A 100 11.01 -0.20 -0.31
CA GLU A 100 9.85 -0.87 -0.92
C GLU A 100 10.10 -1.15 -2.40
N ARG A 101 10.65 -0.17 -3.14
CA ARG A 101 11.04 -0.38 -4.54
C ARG A 101 12.08 -1.48 -4.73
N VAL A 102 13.07 -1.56 -3.84
CA VAL A 102 14.07 -2.63 -3.86
C VAL A 102 13.40 -3.98 -3.58
N ALA A 103 12.52 -4.06 -2.57
CA ALA A 103 11.79 -5.29 -2.25
C ALA A 103 10.95 -5.78 -3.45
N HIS A 104 10.18 -4.88 -4.07
CA HIS A 104 9.40 -5.17 -5.28
C HIS A 104 10.27 -5.66 -6.44
N THR A 105 11.43 -5.04 -6.66
CA THR A 105 12.36 -5.45 -7.70
C THR A 105 12.88 -6.87 -7.46
N VAL A 106 13.26 -7.19 -6.22
CA VAL A 106 13.74 -8.54 -5.85
C VAL A 106 12.62 -9.58 -5.98
N LEU A 107 11.41 -9.25 -5.55
CA LEU A 107 10.20 -10.07 -5.72
C LEU A 107 9.91 -10.37 -7.20
N ALA A 108 10.02 -9.36 -8.08
CA ALA A 108 9.80 -9.51 -9.51
C ALA A 108 10.87 -10.37 -10.18
N ILE A 109 12.15 -10.22 -9.79
CA ILE A 109 13.26 -11.04 -10.31
C ILE A 109 13.09 -12.50 -9.89
N ASN A 110 12.83 -12.77 -8.61
CA ASN A 110 12.63 -14.12 -8.10
C ASN A 110 11.37 -14.78 -8.70
N GLY A 111 10.26 -14.04 -8.76
CA GLY A 111 9.02 -14.49 -9.40
C GLY A 111 9.19 -14.79 -10.89
N GLY A 112 9.91 -13.93 -11.63
CA GLY A 112 10.22 -14.15 -13.04
C GLY A 112 11.09 -15.39 -13.27
N ALA A 113 12.11 -15.61 -12.44
CA ALA A 113 12.94 -16.82 -12.49
C ALA A 113 12.12 -18.09 -12.22
N PHE A 114 11.21 -18.04 -11.24
CA PHE A 114 10.28 -19.13 -10.94
C PHE A 114 9.36 -19.44 -12.12
N ILE A 115 8.70 -18.43 -12.69
CA ILE A 115 7.80 -18.59 -13.85
C ILE A 115 8.58 -19.16 -15.04
N MET A 116 9.80 -18.68 -15.29
CA MET A 116 10.63 -19.18 -16.38
C MET A 116 10.92 -20.68 -16.27
N LEU A 117 11.19 -21.19 -15.05
CA LEU A 117 11.39 -22.64 -14.85
C LEU A 117 10.13 -23.44 -15.15
N LEU A 118 8.96 -22.92 -14.80
CA LEU A 118 7.68 -23.55 -15.14
C LEU A 118 7.42 -23.53 -16.64
N VAL A 119 7.74 -22.42 -17.32
CA VAL A 119 7.65 -22.32 -18.79
C VAL A 119 8.60 -23.30 -19.48
N LEU A 120 9.82 -23.50 -18.96
CA LEU A 120 10.73 -24.52 -19.49
C LEU A 120 10.21 -25.95 -19.28
N GLN A 121 9.46 -26.19 -18.20
CA GLN A 121 8.82 -27.47 -17.90
C GLN A 121 7.52 -27.71 -18.69
N PHE A 122 6.89 -26.64 -19.17
CA PHE A 122 5.57 -26.67 -19.79
C PHE A 122 5.42 -27.71 -20.92
N PRO A 123 6.33 -27.84 -21.91
CA PRO A 123 6.15 -28.82 -22.99
C PRO A 123 6.05 -30.26 -22.49
N ALA A 124 6.83 -30.60 -21.45
CA ALA A 124 6.82 -31.93 -20.86
C ALA A 124 5.52 -32.21 -20.09
N TRP A 125 5.03 -31.23 -19.33
CA TRP A 125 3.75 -31.34 -18.61
C TRP A 125 2.54 -31.33 -19.55
N PHE A 126 2.58 -30.54 -20.62
CA PHE A 126 1.51 -30.46 -21.60
C PHE A 126 1.35 -31.75 -22.41
N ALA A 127 2.45 -32.48 -22.68
CA ALA A 127 2.43 -33.76 -23.37
C ALA A 127 1.81 -34.91 -22.55
N GLN A 128 1.67 -34.74 -21.23
CA GLN A 128 1.05 -35.74 -20.36
C GLN A 128 -0.49 -35.68 -20.43
N PRO A 129 -1.20 -36.79 -20.11
CA PRO A 129 -2.64 -36.78 -19.96
C PRO A 129 -3.10 -35.75 -18.91
N SER A 130 -4.23 -35.09 -19.17
CA SER A 130 -4.75 -34.02 -18.30
C SER A 130 -5.04 -34.56 -16.90
N SER A 131 -4.24 -34.14 -15.93
CA SER A 131 -4.36 -34.54 -14.54
C SER A 131 -3.63 -33.57 -13.61
N LEU A 132 -3.99 -33.59 -12.33
CA LEU A 132 -3.19 -33.00 -11.26
C LEU A 132 -2.41 -34.13 -10.61
N ALA A 133 -1.16 -34.31 -11.05
CA ALA A 133 -0.33 -35.43 -10.60
C ALA A 133 0.29 -35.12 -9.24
N TRP A 134 0.04 -35.98 -8.26
CA TRP A 134 0.60 -35.82 -6.91
C TRP A 134 2.12 -36.07 -6.89
N ASN A 135 2.91 -35.04 -6.58
CA ASN A 135 4.37 -35.09 -6.52
C ASN A 135 4.97 -34.16 -5.44
N PRO A 136 4.73 -34.43 -4.14
CA PRO A 136 5.24 -33.61 -3.05
C PRO A 136 6.77 -33.75 -2.88
N GLN A 137 7.42 -32.65 -2.51
CA GLN A 137 8.85 -32.53 -2.21
C GLN A 137 9.12 -32.48 -0.69
N GLY A 138 8.36 -33.29 0.08
CA GLY A 138 8.51 -33.39 1.53
C GLY A 138 8.19 -32.09 2.27
N TRP A 139 9.10 -31.65 3.15
CA TRP A 139 8.90 -30.46 3.99
C TRP A 139 8.72 -29.18 3.16
N LEU A 140 9.34 -29.10 1.97
CA LEU A 140 9.27 -27.93 1.11
C LEU A 140 7.84 -27.70 0.62
N SER A 141 7.14 -28.76 0.22
CA SER A 141 5.72 -28.69 -0.15
C SER A 141 4.84 -28.22 1.01
N VAL A 142 5.10 -28.72 2.23
CA VAL A 142 4.38 -28.28 3.42
C VAL A 142 4.60 -26.79 3.67
N PHE A 143 5.86 -26.34 3.60
CA PHE A 143 6.22 -24.94 3.79
C PHE A 143 5.53 -24.03 2.77
N VAL A 144 5.61 -24.37 1.48
CA VAL A 144 4.96 -23.61 0.40
C VAL A 144 3.43 -23.60 0.58
N ALA A 145 2.80 -24.71 0.96
CA ALA A 145 1.37 -24.75 1.24
C ALA A 145 0.99 -23.84 2.42
N VAL A 146 1.79 -23.82 3.49
CA VAL A 146 1.61 -22.91 4.64
C VAL A 146 1.75 -21.45 4.21
N CYS A 147 2.73 -21.11 3.38
CA CYS A 147 2.84 -19.78 2.78
C CYS A 147 1.56 -19.42 2.00
N GLY A 148 1.03 -20.34 1.20
CA GLY A 148 -0.23 -20.14 0.46
C GLY A 148 -1.43 -19.85 1.37
N ILE A 149 -1.54 -20.57 2.49
CA ILE A 149 -2.57 -20.28 3.51
C ILE A 149 -2.37 -18.88 4.11
N GLY A 150 -1.13 -18.54 4.49
CA GLY A 150 -0.81 -17.22 5.04
C GLY A 150 -1.16 -16.08 4.09
N VAL A 151 -0.79 -16.21 2.81
CA VAL A 151 -1.15 -15.26 1.74
C VAL A 151 -2.67 -15.17 1.59
N GLY A 152 -3.39 -16.29 1.61
CA GLY A 152 -4.85 -16.31 1.56
C GLY A 152 -5.52 -15.57 2.72
N ILE A 153 -5.01 -15.73 3.95
CA ILE A 153 -5.48 -14.98 5.13
C ILE A 153 -5.22 -13.49 4.97
N SER A 154 -4.03 -13.11 4.49
CA SER A 154 -3.69 -11.71 4.21
C SER A 154 -4.62 -11.12 3.15
N GLY A 155 -4.86 -11.85 2.06
CA GLY A 155 -5.76 -11.41 1.00
C GLY A 155 -7.19 -11.18 1.48
N LEU A 156 -7.72 -12.08 2.32
CA LEU A 156 -9.04 -11.91 2.93
C LEU A 156 -9.11 -10.66 3.81
N ARG A 157 -8.07 -10.41 4.61
CA ARG A 157 -7.98 -9.20 5.43
C ARG A 157 -8.00 -7.94 4.55
N ASP A 158 -7.23 -7.92 3.47
CA ASP A 158 -7.14 -6.77 2.57
C ASP A 158 -8.45 -6.53 1.83
N ALA A 159 -9.16 -7.59 1.41
CA ALA A 159 -10.50 -7.50 0.84
C ALA A 159 -11.51 -6.87 1.82
N LEU A 160 -11.49 -7.31 3.08
CA LEU A 160 -12.35 -6.75 4.13
C LEU A 160 -12.02 -5.27 4.41
N ALA A 161 -10.74 -4.90 4.42
CA ALA A 161 -10.29 -3.52 4.59
C ALA A 161 -10.74 -2.64 3.41
N ALA A 162 -10.55 -3.11 2.17
CA ALA A 162 -11.01 -2.43 0.96
C ALA A 162 -12.53 -2.20 0.97
N GLN A 163 -13.31 -3.22 1.36
CA GLN A 163 -14.76 -3.11 1.45
C GLN A 163 -15.20 -2.10 2.51
N ARG A 164 -14.52 -2.05 3.67
CA ARG A 164 -14.79 -1.06 4.72
C ARG A 164 -14.52 0.37 4.23
N LEU A 165 -13.39 0.59 3.56
CA LEU A 165 -13.04 1.91 3.01
C LEU A 165 -14.03 2.35 1.93
N ARG A 166 -14.42 1.44 1.02
CA ARG A 166 -15.42 1.74 -0.01
C ARG A 166 -16.79 2.08 0.59
N ARG A 167 -17.22 1.36 1.64
CA ARG A 167 -18.47 1.67 2.35
C ARG A 167 -18.42 3.03 3.04
N ALA A 168 -17.30 3.37 3.67
CA ALA A 168 -17.10 4.68 4.30
C ALA A 168 -17.14 5.81 3.25
N ALA A 169 -16.47 5.62 2.10
CA ALA A 169 -16.51 6.59 1.01
C ALA A 169 -17.94 6.82 0.48
N ASN A 170 -18.72 5.75 0.28
CA ASN A 170 -20.11 5.85 -0.15
C ASN A 170 -21.01 6.55 0.89
N GLN A 171 -20.70 6.45 2.18
CA GLN A 171 -21.44 7.18 3.23
C GLN A 171 -21.15 8.68 3.20
N ASP A 172 -19.91 9.06 2.91
CA ASP A 172 -19.50 10.46 2.79
C ASP A 172 -20.09 11.15 1.54
N GLU A 173 -20.39 10.42 0.45
CA GLU A 173 -21.00 10.98 -0.78
C GLU A 173 -22.38 11.61 -0.54
N GLY A 174 -23.11 11.18 0.49
CA GLY A 174 -24.43 11.73 0.83
C GLY A 174 -24.40 13.00 1.68
N VAL A 175 -23.22 13.41 2.17
CA VAL A 175 -23.07 14.60 3.02
C VAL A 175 -22.73 15.80 2.15
N ALA A 176 -23.51 16.88 2.27
CA ALA A 176 -23.22 18.11 1.54
C ALA A 176 -21.78 18.56 1.81
N PRO A 177 -20.98 18.85 0.78
CA PRO A 177 -19.59 19.23 0.97
C PRO A 177 -19.48 20.49 1.83
N VAL A 178 -18.52 20.50 2.76
CA VAL A 178 -18.15 21.72 3.51
C VAL A 178 -17.76 22.80 2.51
N SER A 179 -18.42 23.95 2.55
CA SER A 179 -18.10 25.14 1.76
C SER A 179 -17.59 26.27 2.64
N PHE A 180 -16.61 27.00 2.14
CA PHE A 180 -16.08 28.22 2.75
C PHE A 180 -16.55 29.46 2.00
N ASP A 181 -16.27 30.65 2.54
CA ASP A 181 -16.70 31.90 1.93
C ASP A 181 -15.95 32.18 0.61
N GLU A 182 -16.58 32.94 -0.29
CA GLU A 182 -16.00 33.28 -1.60
C GLU A 182 -14.82 34.27 -1.50
N THR A 183 -14.54 34.80 -0.30
CA THR A 183 -13.43 35.72 -0.12
C THR A 183 -12.13 34.94 -0.10
N LYS A 184 -11.34 35.07 -1.16
CA LYS A 184 -10.01 34.47 -1.24
C LYS A 184 -9.18 34.86 -0.01
N ARG A 185 -8.67 33.85 0.70
CA ARG A 185 -7.83 33.96 1.90
C ARG A 185 -6.63 33.06 1.77
N THR A 186 -5.55 33.42 2.45
CA THR A 186 -4.37 32.56 2.60
C THR A 186 -4.44 31.82 3.93
N VAL A 187 -4.52 30.50 3.87
CA VAL A 187 -4.69 29.62 5.04
C VAL A 187 -3.43 28.79 5.26
N LEU A 188 -2.78 28.98 6.41
CA LEU A 188 -1.69 28.14 6.87
C LEU A 188 -2.26 26.92 7.60
N VAL A 189 -2.03 25.72 7.07
CA VAL A 189 -2.51 24.47 7.63
C VAL A 189 -1.34 23.62 8.10
N THR A 190 -1.28 23.32 9.41
CA THR A 190 -0.39 22.27 9.92
C THR A 190 -1.10 20.93 9.89
N GLY A 191 -0.37 19.83 9.65
CA GLY A 191 -1.00 18.51 9.56
C GLY A 191 -1.91 18.36 8.34
N ALA A 192 -1.65 19.14 7.29
CA ALA A 192 -2.40 19.16 6.03
C ALA A 192 -2.54 17.77 5.39
N THR A 193 -1.54 16.90 5.50
CA THR A 193 -1.56 15.54 4.94
C THR A 193 -2.26 14.51 5.84
N GLY A 194 -2.74 14.91 7.02
CA GLY A 194 -3.46 14.03 7.95
C GLY A 194 -4.94 13.84 7.56
N PHE A 195 -5.62 12.92 8.25
CA PHE A 195 -7.03 12.55 8.01
C PHE A 195 -7.96 13.76 7.82
N ILE A 196 -8.00 14.69 8.78
CA ILE A 196 -8.84 15.90 8.70
C ILE A 196 -8.24 16.92 7.71
N GLY A 197 -6.92 17.07 7.73
CA GLY A 197 -6.21 18.07 6.93
C GLY A 197 -6.45 17.90 5.43
N GLN A 198 -6.47 16.66 4.93
CA GLN A 198 -6.67 16.39 3.51
C GLN A 198 -8.03 16.88 3.02
N LYS A 199 -9.09 16.57 3.77
CA LYS A 199 -10.47 17.00 3.46
C LYS A 199 -10.58 18.52 3.52
N LEU A 200 -10.02 19.15 4.57
CA LEU A 200 -9.99 20.60 4.72
C LEU A 200 -9.28 21.29 3.55
N VAL A 201 -8.06 20.85 3.22
CA VAL A 201 -7.26 21.47 2.16
C VAL A 201 -7.95 21.35 0.80
N ARG A 202 -8.52 20.18 0.47
CA ARG A 202 -9.28 20.02 -0.78
C ARG A 202 -10.50 20.93 -0.85
N ALA A 203 -11.24 21.09 0.25
CA ALA A 203 -12.38 22.00 0.31
C ALA A 203 -11.93 23.47 0.16
N LEU A 204 -10.87 23.88 0.87
CA LEU A 204 -10.29 25.23 0.73
C LEU A 204 -9.84 25.53 -0.71
N LEU A 205 -9.16 24.58 -1.36
CA LEU A 205 -8.72 24.74 -2.75
C LEU A 205 -9.89 24.81 -3.72
N ARG A 206 -10.94 24.00 -3.51
CA ARG A 206 -12.16 24.01 -4.34
C ARG A 206 -12.86 25.37 -4.28
N ASP A 207 -12.87 25.98 -3.10
CA ASP A 207 -13.53 27.27 -2.86
C ASP A 207 -12.60 28.46 -3.17
N GLY A 208 -11.41 28.22 -3.76
CA GLY A 208 -10.53 29.25 -4.32
C GLY A 208 -9.53 29.88 -3.34
N HIS A 209 -9.41 29.36 -2.11
CA HIS A 209 -8.43 29.85 -1.13
C HIS A 209 -7.00 29.41 -1.47
N GLU A 210 -6.02 30.21 -1.05
CA GLU A 210 -4.62 29.83 -1.09
C GLU A 210 -4.26 29.04 0.16
N VAL A 211 -3.58 27.91 -0.02
CA VAL A 211 -3.18 27.05 1.10
C VAL A 211 -1.67 26.97 1.19
N ILE A 212 -1.16 27.20 2.40
CA ILE A 212 0.22 26.94 2.78
C ILE A 212 0.21 25.74 3.74
N ALA A 213 0.86 24.64 3.37
CA ALA A 213 0.97 23.46 4.23
C ALA A 213 2.31 23.46 4.97
N LEU A 214 2.26 23.53 6.30
CA LEU A 214 3.43 23.30 7.17
C LEU A 214 3.57 21.79 7.39
N SER A 215 4.61 21.20 6.79
CA SER A 215 4.83 19.75 6.80
C SER A 215 6.30 19.41 7.03
N ARG A 216 6.54 18.37 7.83
CA ARG A 216 7.88 17.77 8.00
C ARG A 216 8.39 17.07 6.73
N GLN A 217 7.51 16.86 5.74
CA GLN A 217 7.81 16.24 4.46
C GLN A 217 7.13 17.05 3.34
N PRO A 218 7.68 18.22 2.96
CA PRO A 218 7.00 19.14 2.05
C PRO A 218 6.86 18.56 0.64
N LYS A 219 7.84 17.75 0.18
CA LYS A 219 7.77 17.09 -1.13
C LYS A 219 6.59 16.14 -1.22
N GLN A 220 6.37 15.33 -0.18
CA GLN A 220 5.23 14.41 -0.12
C GLN A 220 3.90 15.17 -0.07
N ALA A 221 3.83 16.24 0.73
CA ALA A 221 2.64 17.09 0.80
C ALA A 221 2.33 17.77 -0.55
N ALA A 222 3.35 18.30 -1.24
CA ALA A 222 3.19 18.92 -2.55
C ALA A 222 2.69 17.92 -3.59
N TRP A 223 3.26 16.71 -3.61
CA TRP A 223 2.80 15.63 -4.49
C TRP A 223 1.34 15.26 -4.22
N GLN A 224 0.95 15.12 -2.95
CA GLN A 224 -0.40 14.75 -2.53
C GLN A 224 -1.48 15.77 -2.94
N PHE A 225 -1.11 17.03 -3.09
CA PHE A 225 -2.01 18.10 -3.53
C PHE A 225 -1.72 18.57 -4.96
N GLU A 226 -1.05 17.75 -5.77
CA GLU A 226 -0.79 18.00 -7.20
C GLU A 226 -0.07 19.34 -7.46
N GLY A 227 0.80 19.76 -6.54
CA GLY A 227 1.53 21.03 -6.62
C GLY A 227 0.67 22.29 -6.42
N ARG A 228 -0.63 22.15 -6.10
CA ARG A 228 -1.56 23.29 -5.88
C ARG A 228 -1.39 23.99 -4.53
N VAL A 229 -0.59 23.41 -3.64
CA VAL A 229 -0.38 23.89 -2.27
C VAL A 229 1.07 24.26 -2.08
N ARG A 230 1.32 25.45 -1.51
CA ARG A 230 2.68 25.84 -1.11
C ARG A 230 3.09 25.05 0.13
N CYS A 231 4.05 24.14 0.02
CA CYS A 231 4.50 23.33 1.15
C CYS A 231 5.82 23.88 1.73
N ILE A 232 5.86 24.08 3.04
CA ILE A 232 7.03 24.59 3.78
C ILE A 232 7.36 23.67 4.95
N GLU A 233 8.63 23.60 5.32
CA GLU A 233 9.09 22.79 6.47
C GLU A 233 9.04 23.55 7.79
N SER A 234 9.16 24.88 7.71
CA SER A 234 9.24 25.76 8.87
C SER A 234 8.55 27.08 8.57
N VAL A 235 7.91 27.67 9.58
CA VAL A 235 7.16 28.93 9.43
C VAL A 235 8.07 30.10 9.07
N GLU A 236 9.35 30.03 9.43
CA GLU A 236 10.40 30.98 9.14
C GLU A 236 10.74 31.06 7.63
N MET A 237 10.27 30.09 6.83
CA MET A 237 10.36 30.16 5.37
C MET A 237 9.32 31.11 4.75
N LEU A 238 8.36 31.59 5.54
CA LEU A 238 7.45 32.65 5.12
C LEU A 238 8.18 33.98 5.22
N SER A 239 8.20 34.74 4.12
CA SER A 239 8.68 36.12 4.18
C SER A 239 7.79 36.94 5.14
N PRO A 240 8.32 37.97 5.83
CA PRO A 240 7.50 38.87 6.65
C PRO A 240 6.39 39.57 5.87
N ALA A 241 6.52 39.68 4.55
CA ALA A 241 5.50 40.22 3.65
C ALA A 241 4.42 39.19 3.26
N SER A 242 4.58 37.91 3.63
CA SER A 242 3.61 36.86 3.32
C SER A 242 2.39 37.05 4.18
N ARG A 243 1.26 37.40 3.57
CA ARG A 243 -0.02 37.51 4.28
C ARG A 243 -0.59 36.11 4.55
N VAL A 244 -0.89 35.83 5.82
CA VAL A 244 -1.65 34.65 6.26
C VAL A 244 -2.88 35.17 6.99
N ASP A 245 -4.08 34.87 6.47
CA ASP A 245 -5.33 35.32 7.07
C ASP A 245 -5.83 34.36 8.16
N VAL A 246 -5.55 33.06 8.01
CA VAL A 246 -6.04 32.02 8.92
C VAL A 246 -4.95 30.98 9.17
N VAL A 247 -4.80 30.55 10.44
CA VAL A 247 -3.97 29.41 10.82
C VAL A 247 -4.84 28.28 11.34
N VAL A 248 -4.74 27.10 10.73
CA VAL A 248 -5.42 25.88 11.15
C VAL A 248 -4.39 24.86 11.62
N ASN A 249 -4.36 24.60 12.93
CA ASN A 249 -3.36 23.71 13.54
C ASN A 249 -3.92 22.30 13.76
N LEU A 250 -3.70 21.38 12.80
CA LEU A 250 -4.13 19.97 12.91
C LEU A 250 -2.96 19.00 13.18
N ALA A 251 -1.72 19.48 13.17
CA ALA A 251 -0.56 18.64 13.42
C ALA A 251 -0.50 18.14 14.87
N GLY A 252 -0.13 16.87 15.01
CA GLY A 252 0.08 16.22 16.28
C GLY A 252 0.37 14.74 16.10
N ALA A 253 0.92 14.09 17.13
CA ALA A 253 1.10 12.65 17.09
C ALA A 253 -0.26 11.93 17.08
N ARG A 254 -0.35 10.86 16.27
CA ARG A 254 -1.54 10.00 16.12
C ARG A 254 -2.07 9.54 17.48
N ILE A 255 -3.36 9.78 17.74
CA ILE A 255 -4.03 9.39 18.99
C ILE A 255 -4.29 7.87 18.99
N LEU A 256 -4.74 7.35 17.84
CA LEU A 256 -4.94 5.93 17.60
C LEU A 256 -3.60 5.19 17.55
N GLY A 257 -3.56 4.01 18.18
CA GLY A 257 -2.34 3.20 18.30
C GLY A 257 -2.34 2.32 19.56
N PRO A 258 -1.17 1.80 19.96
CA PRO A 258 -1.04 0.96 21.15
C PRO A 258 -1.46 1.69 22.43
N ARG A 259 -1.67 0.92 23.51
CA ARG A 259 -2.05 1.45 24.84
C ARG A 259 -1.13 2.61 25.25
N TRP A 260 -1.71 3.64 25.86
CA TRP A 260 -1.00 4.86 26.22
C TRP A 260 -0.12 4.65 27.45
N SER A 261 1.13 4.26 27.23
CA SER A 261 2.19 4.36 28.23
C SER A 261 2.47 5.81 28.60
N GLU A 262 3.13 6.05 29.73
CA GLU A 262 3.53 7.41 30.13
C GLU A 262 4.44 8.09 29.10
N ALA A 263 5.34 7.32 28.47
CA ALA A 263 6.15 7.79 27.35
C ALA A 263 5.27 8.24 26.17
N ARG A 264 4.21 7.48 25.83
CA ARG A 264 3.28 7.85 24.75
C ARG A 264 2.48 9.09 25.08
N LYS A 265 1.95 9.21 26.31
CA LYS A 265 1.23 10.41 26.78
C LYS A 265 2.11 11.65 26.71
N THR A 266 3.36 11.53 27.14
CA THR A 266 4.35 12.62 27.06
C THR A 266 4.61 13.03 25.61
N ALA A 267 4.81 12.07 24.71
CA ALA A 267 4.99 12.33 23.29
C ALA A 267 3.76 13.01 22.66
N LEU A 268 2.55 12.54 22.97
CA LEU A 268 1.28 13.13 22.50
C LEU A 268 1.13 14.58 22.97
N ARG A 269 1.44 14.87 24.24
CA ARG A 269 1.39 16.23 24.80
C ARG A 269 2.44 17.13 24.16
N ARG A 270 3.69 16.69 24.09
CA ARG A 270 4.80 17.47 23.50
C ARG A 270 4.51 17.82 22.04
N SER A 271 4.00 16.87 21.26
CA SER A 271 3.68 17.08 19.83
C SER A 271 2.63 18.16 19.58
N ARG A 272 1.78 18.46 20.57
CA ARG A 272 0.74 19.50 20.49
C ARG A 272 1.25 20.83 21.05
N VAL A 273 1.78 20.81 22.27
CA VAL A 273 2.19 22.03 22.97
C VAL A 273 3.37 22.72 22.28
N ALA A 274 4.38 21.96 21.85
CA ALA A 274 5.57 22.55 21.25
C ALA A 274 5.25 23.30 19.95
N LEU A 275 4.47 22.66 19.06
CA LEU A 275 4.08 23.26 17.79
C LEU A 275 3.15 24.46 17.99
N THR A 276 2.16 24.35 18.87
CA THR A 276 1.28 25.50 19.17
C THR A 276 2.08 26.69 19.69
N ARG A 277 3.08 26.46 20.56
CA ARG A 277 3.96 27.53 21.04
C ARG A 277 4.76 28.18 19.91
N GLN A 278 5.30 27.39 18.98
CA GLN A 278 6.03 27.91 17.82
C GLN A 278 5.11 28.77 16.94
N LEU A 279 3.89 28.32 16.65
CA LEU A 279 2.94 29.05 15.81
C LEU A 279 2.46 30.36 16.44
N VAL A 280 2.34 30.43 17.76
CA VAL A 280 1.91 31.65 18.49
C VAL A 280 3.06 32.64 18.67
N ALA A 281 4.31 32.16 18.70
CA ALA A 281 5.49 33.00 18.88
C ALA A 281 6.03 33.59 17.56
N TRP A 282 5.61 33.04 16.42
CA TRP A 282 5.85 33.57 15.07
C TRP A 282 5.06 34.86 14.84
#